data_AF-A0A970LJM0-F1
#
_entry.id   AF-A0A970LJM0-F1
#
_cell.length_a   1.000
_cell.length_b   1.000
_cell.length_c   1.000
_cell.angle_alpha   90.00
_cell.angle_beta   90.00
_cell.angle_gamma   90.00
#
_symmetry.space_group_name_H-M   'P 1'
#
loop_
_entity.id
_entity.type
_entity.pdbx_description
1 polymer ?
#
loop_
_entity_poly.entity_id
_entity_poly.type
_entity_poly.pdbx_seq_one_letter_code
_entity_poly.pdbx_strand_id
1 'polypeptide(L)'
;MATRAIFPRRATYVVAIDGFINREKIMREVGCFGKRKFINDIKTVKQVKRSVEDLKHICMIYPEARYSHVGTTAILPASLGKLIKYLKVPVATLITHGNHLVQPVWNLKKRKINPTATLTYIISKEDAANLSYEEINDKINEAFIYDDYRWQKENNIIIKEPWRAEGLELVLYKCPACKTEAKMSTIDHLITCDSCNKSWQLNLDGSLSVLNGNTEFSHLPDWYEWQREEVRKEIEAKTYYFEHDVKINSLPNSKGFYQIGEGKLIHDLNGFKIVGAGNGETFELKQEPLENYSVHVEYNYFGRGSGVSFSKDNETYYFFSHEKEFLVTKLHFAVEELYKYLTKAKIEKSNSNS
;
A
#
# COMPACT_ATOMS: atom_id res chain seq x y z
N MET A 1 -0.81 17.81 8.91
CA MET A 1 0.53 18.28 8.50
C MET A 1 0.53 18.86 7.10
N ALA A 2 0.04 18.14 6.09
CA ALA A 2 0.01 18.62 4.70
C ALA A 2 -0.57 20.04 4.52
N THR A 3 -1.76 20.31 5.05
CA THR A 3 -2.38 21.65 4.99
C THR A 3 -1.52 22.74 5.66
N ARG A 4 -0.81 22.42 6.75
CA ARG A 4 0.09 23.36 7.42
C ARG A 4 1.34 23.62 6.59
N ALA A 5 1.89 22.58 5.95
CA ALA A 5 3.09 22.68 5.13
C ALA A 5 2.91 23.57 3.89
N ILE A 6 1.68 23.65 3.36
CA ILE A 6 1.38 24.48 2.19
C ILE A 6 0.73 25.83 2.51
N PHE A 7 0.40 26.10 3.77
CA PHE A 7 -0.23 27.36 4.15
C PHE A 7 0.66 28.56 3.76
N PRO A 8 0.11 29.66 3.20
CA PRO A 8 -1.31 29.99 3.02
C PRO A 8 -1.93 29.53 1.69
N ARG A 9 -1.26 28.67 0.91
CA ARG A 9 -1.76 28.20 -0.38
C ARG A 9 -2.93 27.22 -0.22
N ARG A 10 -3.84 27.22 -1.19
CA ARG A 10 -4.94 26.27 -1.31
C ARG A 10 -4.51 25.02 -2.07
N ALA A 11 -5.14 23.90 -1.75
CA ALA A 11 -4.95 22.64 -2.46
C ALA A 11 -6.26 21.92 -2.76
N THR A 12 -6.20 21.06 -3.77
CA THR A 12 -7.18 20.00 -4.03
C THR A 12 -6.52 18.64 -3.80
N TYR A 13 -7.31 17.61 -3.52
CA TYR A 13 -6.77 16.30 -3.13
C TYR A 13 -7.38 15.17 -3.96
N VAL A 14 -6.53 14.30 -4.50
CA VAL A 14 -6.97 13.01 -5.04
C VAL A 14 -7.19 12.07 -3.86
N VAL A 15 -8.43 11.62 -3.64
CA VAL A 15 -8.77 10.76 -2.51
C VAL A 15 -9.50 9.52 -2.99
N ALA A 16 -9.17 8.36 -2.41
CA ALA A 16 -9.84 7.12 -2.74
C ALA A 16 -11.33 7.15 -2.33
N ILE A 17 -12.21 6.50 -3.10
CA ILE A 17 -13.67 6.63 -2.90
C ILE A 17 -14.16 6.15 -1.52
N ASP A 18 -13.48 5.17 -0.93
CA ASP A 18 -13.66 4.70 0.44
C ASP A 18 -13.46 5.82 1.48
N GLY A 19 -12.57 6.78 1.22
CA GLY A 19 -12.36 7.95 2.07
C GLY A 19 -13.53 8.95 2.10
N PHE A 20 -14.49 8.84 1.17
CA PHE A 20 -15.69 9.69 1.14
C PHE A 20 -16.85 9.11 1.97
N ILE A 21 -16.77 7.85 2.41
CA ILE A 21 -17.84 7.20 3.15
C ILE A 21 -18.16 8.00 4.41
N ASN A 22 -19.45 8.37 4.57
CA ASN A 22 -19.98 9.20 5.66
C ASN A 22 -19.37 10.61 5.77
N ARG A 23 -18.57 11.06 4.79
CA ARG A 23 -17.83 12.34 4.84
C ARG A 23 -17.87 13.10 3.51
N GLU A 24 -18.71 12.69 2.57
CA GLU A 24 -18.65 13.20 1.19
C GLU A 24 -18.79 14.73 1.09
N LYS A 25 -19.74 15.33 1.82
CA LYS A 25 -19.96 16.78 1.78
C LYS A 25 -18.71 17.55 2.19
N ILE A 26 -18.16 17.26 3.37
CA ILE A 26 -16.96 17.94 3.89
C ILE A 26 -15.73 17.67 3.01
N MET A 27 -15.58 16.45 2.48
CA MET A 27 -14.48 16.11 1.57
C MET A 27 -14.54 16.94 0.30
N ARG A 28 -15.73 17.13 -0.28
CA ARG A 28 -15.92 17.97 -1.48
C ARG A 28 -15.67 19.45 -1.17
N GLU A 29 -16.13 19.96 -0.02
CA GLU A 29 -15.90 21.35 0.42
C GLU A 29 -14.41 21.66 0.62
N VAL A 30 -13.62 20.69 1.10
CA VAL A 30 -12.15 20.80 1.26
C VAL A 30 -11.40 20.69 -0.08
N GLY A 31 -12.10 20.36 -1.18
CA GLY A 31 -11.51 20.24 -2.52
C GLY A 31 -11.00 18.85 -2.87
N CYS A 32 -11.49 17.81 -2.20
CA CYS A 32 -11.19 16.42 -2.55
C CYS A 32 -12.04 15.96 -3.74
N PHE A 33 -11.44 15.20 -4.65
CA PHE A 33 -12.17 14.49 -5.69
C PHE A 33 -11.84 12.99 -5.67
N GLY A 34 -12.90 12.19 -5.86
CA GLY A 34 -12.88 10.75 -5.67
C GLY A 34 -12.22 10.01 -6.83
N LYS A 35 -11.32 9.09 -6.50
CA LYS A 35 -10.66 8.16 -7.43
C LYS A 35 -10.80 6.72 -6.93
N ARG A 36 -10.82 5.75 -7.85
CA ARG A 36 -10.61 4.34 -7.53
C ARG A 36 -9.13 3.98 -7.62
N LYS A 37 -8.67 3.17 -6.67
CA LYS A 37 -7.26 2.77 -6.56
C LYS A 37 -6.89 1.90 -7.77
N PHE A 38 -5.64 2.03 -8.21
CA PHE A 38 -5.00 1.22 -9.27
C PHE A 38 -5.63 1.22 -10.68
N ILE A 39 -6.78 1.87 -10.91
CA ILE A 39 -7.35 2.01 -12.27
C ILE A 39 -6.94 3.30 -12.98
N ASN A 40 -6.89 3.25 -14.31
CA ASN A 40 -6.76 4.44 -15.15
C ASN A 40 -8.10 5.18 -15.22
N ASP A 41 -8.10 6.46 -14.86
CA ASP A 41 -9.31 7.27 -14.86
C ASP A 41 -9.06 8.64 -15.50
N ILE A 42 -9.59 8.80 -16.71
CA ILE A 42 -9.51 10.05 -17.48
C ILE A 42 -10.22 11.19 -16.73
N LYS A 43 -11.25 10.91 -15.93
CA LYS A 43 -11.94 11.94 -15.13
C LYS A 43 -11.01 12.52 -14.07
N THR A 44 -10.26 11.67 -13.36
CA THR A 44 -9.20 12.11 -12.44
C THR A 44 -8.20 13.01 -13.15
N VAL A 45 -7.69 12.62 -14.33
CA VAL A 45 -6.70 13.44 -15.07
C VAL A 45 -7.26 14.82 -15.42
N LYS A 46 -8.53 14.90 -15.88
CA LYS A 46 -9.21 16.17 -16.15
C LYS A 46 -9.37 17.02 -14.89
N GLN A 47 -9.64 16.42 -13.73
CA GLN A 47 -9.76 17.12 -12.45
C GLN A 47 -8.41 17.65 -11.95
N VAL A 48 -7.34 16.86 -12.08
CA VAL A 48 -5.97 17.31 -11.79
C VAL A 48 -5.62 18.50 -12.67
N LYS A 49 -5.86 18.40 -13.98
CA LYS A 49 -5.62 19.49 -14.93
C LYS A 49 -6.37 20.76 -14.54
N ARG A 50 -7.68 20.67 -14.29
CA ARG A 50 -8.50 21.80 -13.83
C ARG A 50 -7.95 22.42 -12.54
N SER A 51 -7.48 21.61 -11.60
CA SER A 51 -6.91 22.10 -10.34
C SER A 51 -5.68 22.99 -10.57
N VAL A 52 -4.73 22.51 -11.38
CA VAL A 52 -3.45 23.21 -11.59
C VAL A 52 -3.54 24.32 -12.64
N GLU A 53 -4.35 24.15 -13.69
CA GLU A 53 -4.47 25.10 -14.80
C GLU A 53 -5.58 26.14 -14.60
N ASP A 54 -6.77 25.75 -14.17
CA ASP A 54 -7.91 26.68 -14.09
C ASP A 54 -7.97 27.32 -12.69
N LEU A 55 -7.89 26.51 -11.63
CA LEU A 55 -7.98 26.99 -10.25
C LEU A 55 -6.65 27.56 -9.73
N LYS A 56 -5.52 27.23 -10.38
CA LYS A 56 -4.17 27.57 -9.94
C LYS A 56 -3.89 27.14 -8.48
N HIS A 57 -4.45 26.01 -8.09
CA HIS A 57 -4.26 25.40 -6.77
C HIS A 57 -3.14 24.35 -6.80
N ILE A 58 -2.61 24.01 -5.63
CA ILE A 58 -1.74 22.83 -5.47
C ILE A 58 -2.61 21.58 -5.63
N CYS A 59 -2.23 20.64 -6.49
CA CYS A 59 -2.88 19.33 -6.54
C CYS A 59 -2.07 18.30 -5.75
N MET A 60 -2.58 17.88 -4.60
CA MET A 60 -1.96 16.84 -3.78
C MET A 60 -2.37 15.44 -4.25
N ILE A 61 -1.37 14.61 -4.48
CA ILE A 61 -1.52 13.21 -4.89
C ILE A 61 -0.68 12.37 -3.93
N TYR A 62 -1.26 11.30 -3.39
CA TYR A 62 -0.52 10.25 -2.69
C TYR A 62 -0.26 9.12 -3.70
N PRO A 63 0.91 9.10 -4.37
CA PRO A 63 1.11 8.29 -5.57
C PRO A 63 1.18 6.79 -5.27
N GLU A 64 1.51 6.40 -4.04
CA GLU A 64 1.50 5.02 -3.56
C GLU A 64 0.08 4.41 -3.50
N ALA A 65 -0.96 5.26 -3.51
CA ALA A 65 -2.38 4.87 -3.49
C ALA A 65 -2.83 3.99 -2.29
N ARG A 66 -2.01 3.92 -1.24
CA ARG A 66 -2.27 3.23 0.03
C ARG A 66 -1.45 3.88 1.16
N TYR A 67 -1.67 3.39 2.37
CA TYR A 67 -0.77 3.65 3.49
C TYR A 67 0.47 2.74 3.41
N SER A 68 1.60 3.21 3.95
CA SER A 68 2.78 2.36 4.08
C SER A 68 2.56 1.26 5.13
N HIS A 69 2.86 0.01 4.76
CA HIS A 69 2.71 -1.16 5.62
C HIS A 69 3.76 -1.21 6.73
N VAL A 70 4.98 -0.74 6.45
CA VAL A 70 6.13 -0.79 7.37
C VAL A 70 6.93 0.52 7.38
N GLY A 71 6.29 1.64 7.11
CA GLY A 71 6.92 2.97 7.23
C GLY A 71 7.99 3.26 6.19
N THR A 72 8.06 2.49 5.11
CA THR A 72 8.97 2.68 3.98
C THR A 72 8.19 2.92 2.68
N THR A 73 8.89 3.53 1.71
CA THR A 73 8.37 3.79 0.37
C THR A 73 7.91 2.51 -0.33
N ALA A 74 6.72 2.58 -0.93
CA ALA A 74 6.17 1.58 -1.83
C ALA A 74 6.37 1.97 -3.30
N ILE A 75 6.13 1.02 -4.21
CA ILE A 75 6.24 1.25 -5.65
C ILE A 75 5.34 2.41 -6.13
N LEU A 76 5.89 3.28 -6.96
CA LEU A 76 5.16 4.37 -7.60
C LEU A 76 4.75 4.00 -9.03
N PRO A 77 3.57 4.45 -9.51
CA PRO A 77 3.13 4.16 -10.86
C PRO A 77 3.90 4.97 -11.90
N ALA A 78 4.38 4.32 -12.96
CA ALA A 78 5.06 5.00 -14.08
C ALA A 78 4.19 6.04 -14.81
N SER A 79 2.86 5.98 -14.65
CA SER A 79 1.92 6.98 -15.19
C SER A 79 2.05 8.35 -14.52
N LEU A 80 2.72 8.45 -13.37
CA LEU A 80 2.97 9.72 -12.69
C LEU A 80 3.83 10.67 -13.55
N GLY A 81 4.95 10.18 -14.09
CA GLY A 81 5.79 10.97 -15.00
C GLY A 81 5.06 11.39 -16.26
N LYS A 82 4.20 10.51 -16.82
CA LYS A 82 3.36 10.85 -17.99
C LYS A 82 2.38 11.97 -17.68
N LEU A 83 1.75 11.94 -16.50
CA LEU A 83 0.85 13.00 -16.04
C LEU A 83 1.59 14.33 -15.88
N ILE A 84 2.77 14.33 -15.26
CA ILE A 84 3.57 15.55 -15.05
C ILE A 84 4.04 16.13 -16.39
N LYS A 85 4.54 15.30 -17.30
CA LYS A 85 4.95 15.70 -18.66
C LYS A 85 3.79 16.29 -19.46
N TYR A 86 2.59 15.73 -19.29
CA TYR A 86 1.38 16.25 -19.92
C TYR A 86 0.99 17.63 -19.37
N LEU A 87 1.02 17.81 -18.05
CA LEU A 87 0.62 19.05 -17.38
C LEU A 87 1.66 20.17 -17.47
N LYS A 88 2.94 19.82 -17.58
CA LYS A 88 4.07 20.78 -17.63
C LYS A 88 4.04 21.75 -16.44
N VAL A 89 3.90 21.20 -15.23
CA VAL A 89 3.79 21.96 -13.97
C VAL A 89 4.98 21.66 -13.04
N PRO A 90 5.35 22.60 -12.15
CA PRO A 90 6.33 22.32 -11.10
C PRO A 90 5.85 21.21 -10.15
N VAL A 91 6.80 20.41 -9.65
CA VAL A 91 6.52 19.29 -8.74
C VAL A 91 7.35 19.43 -7.48
N ALA A 92 6.71 19.15 -6.35
CA ALA A 92 7.35 19.04 -5.05
C ALA A 92 6.94 17.74 -4.36
N THR A 93 7.86 17.12 -3.63
CA THR A 93 7.56 16.01 -2.71
C THR A 93 7.27 16.56 -1.32
N LEU A 94 6.32 15.96 -0.63
CA LEU A 94 6.05 16.24 0.78
C LEU A 94 6.18 14.93 1.56
N ILE A 95 7.33 14.70 2.17
CA ILE A 95 7.58 13.52 3.00
C ILE A 95 7.20 13.85 4.43
N THR A 96 6.37 13.01 5.04
CA THR A 96 5.99 13.15 6.45
C THR A 96 6.68 12.07 7.27
N HIS A 97 7.59 12.47 8.14
CA HIS A 97 8.39 11.56 8.95
C HIS A 97 7.71 11.25 10.28
N GLY A 98 7.72 9.98 10.66
CA GLY A 98 7.17 9.46 11.93
C GLY A 98 5.66 9.24 11.93
N ASN A 99 4.96 9.55 10.83
CA ASN A 99 3.51 9.37 10.78
C ASN A 99 3.12 7.89 10.81
N HIS A 100 3.92 7.00 10.21
CA HIS A 100 3.72 5.56 10.35
C HIS A 100 3.92 5.13 11.81
N LEU A 101 4.94 5.67 12.48
CA LEU A 101 5.24 5.31 13.87
C LEU A 101 4.16 5.75 14.86
N VAL A 102 3.43 6.83 14.58
CA VAL A 102 2.34 7.33 15.44
C VAL A 102 1.18 6.33 15.49
N GLN A 103 0.79 5.81 14.32
CA GLN A 103 -0.38 4.94 14.18
C GLN A 103 -0.24 4.11 12.90
N PRO A 104 0.56 3.03 12.93
CA PRO A 104 0.75 2.19 11.75
C PRO A 104 -0.55 1.46 11.40
N VAL A 105 -0.73 1.06 10.13
CA VAL A 105 -2.00 0.46 9.67
C VAL A 105 -2.36 -0.87 10.34
N TRP A 106 -1.35 -1.57 10.86
CA TRP A 106 -1.52 -2.82 11.60
C TRP A 106 -1.72 -2.59 13.11
N ASN A 107 -1.55 -1.35 13.62
CA ASN A 107 -1.83 -1.00 15.01
C ASN A 107 -2.42 0.41 15.14
N LEU A 108 -3.74 0.46 15.28
CA LEU A 108 -4.50 1.71 15.33
C LEU A 108 -4.50 2.39 16.72
N LYS A 109 -3.77 1.86 17.71
CA LYS A 109 -3.57 2.55 18.99
C LYS A 109 -2.54 3.67 18.79
N LYS A 110 -2.95 4.91 19.03
CA LYS A 110 -2.09 6.09 18.79
C LYS A 110 -0.97 6.18 19.83
N ARG A 111 0.25 6.39 19.35
CA ARG A 111 1.46 6.65 20.13
C ARG A 111 1.75 8.15 20.22
N LYS A 112 2.50 8.56 21.23
CA LYS A 112 2.87 9.97 21.44
C LYS A 112 4.19 10.31 20.75
N ILE A 113 4.14 10.47 19.43
CA ILE A 113 5.28 10.89 18.61
C ILE A 113 4.92 12.21 17.92
N ASN A 114 5.89 13.11 17.79
CA ASN A 114 5.73 14.37 17.07
C ASN A 114 6.26 14.20 15.64
N PRO A 115 5.40 13.94 14.65
CA PRO A 115 5.84 13.82 13.27
C PRO A 115 6.25 15.18 12.70
N THR A 116 7.16 15.14 11.73
CA THR A 116 7.63 16.31 10.99
C THR A 116 7.34 16.12 9.49
N ALA A 117 7.46 17.19 8.70
CA ALA A 117 7.27 17.09 7.26
C ALA A 117 8.28 17.96 6.51
N THR A 118 8.79 17.42 5.41
CA THR A 118 9.78 18.06 4.54
C THR A 118 9.16 18.26 3.16
N LEU A 119 9.06 19.51 2.72
CA LEU A 119 8.59 19.88 1.39
C LEU A 119 9.80 20.21 0.51
N THR A 120 10.03 19.41 -0.53
CA THR A 120 11.19 19.56 -1.42
C THR A 120 10.69 19.84 -2.83
N TYR A 121 11.14 20.94 -3.43
CA TYR A 121 10.89 21.24 -4.84
C TYR A 121 11.85 20.40 -5.71
N ILE A 122 11.30 19.55 -6.56
CA ILE A 122 12.08 18.48 -7.24
C ILE A 122 12.14 18.62 -8.77
N ILE A 123 11.13 19.24 -9.37
CA ILE A 123 11.04 19.38 -10.83
C ILE A 123 10.49 20.77 -11.16
N SER A 124 11.23 21.50 -12.00
CA SER A 124 10.77 22.80 -12.47
C SER A 124 9.77 22.71 -13.62
N LYS A 125 9.10 23.83 -13.91
CA LYS A 125 8.21 23.92 -15.08
C LYS A 125 8.95 23.63 -16.39
N GLU A 126 10.19 24.10 -16.49
CA GLU A 126 11.06 23.88 -17.65
C GLU A 126 11.47 22.42 -17.75
N ASP A 127 11.92 21.83 -16.65
CA ASP A 127 12.26 20.40 -16.59
C ASP A 127 11.07 19.52 -16.96
N ALA A 128 9.87 19.83 -16.42
CA ALA A 128 8.65 19.10 -16.75
C ALA A 128 8.29 19.19 -18.25
N ALA A 129 8.70 20.26 -18.94
CA ALA A 129 8.49 20.42 -20.38
C ALA A 129 9.56 19.72 -21.22
N ASN A 130 10.80 19.63 -20.74
CA ASN A 130 11.95 19.16 -21.50
C ASN A 130 12.28 17.68 -21.26
N LEU A 131 12.31 17.22 -20.00
CA LEU A 131 12.66 15.85 -19.62
C LEU A 131 11.66 14.82 -20.16
N SER A 132 12.14 13.62 -20.51
CA SER A 132 11.29 12.47 -20.79
C SER A 132 10.44 12.07 -19.56
N TYR A 133 9.39 11.29 -19.76
CA TYR A 133 8.57 10.86 -18.62
C TYR A 133 9.32 9.86 -17.72
N GLU A 134 10.28 9.12 -18.28
CA GLU A 134 11.20 8.24 -17.57
C GLU A 134 12.12 9.05 -16.64
N GLU A 135 12.81 10.07 -17.14
CA GLU A 135 13.67 10.94 -16.32
C GLU A 135 12.88 11.65 -15.21
N ILE A 136 11.62 12.04 -15.48
CA ILE A 136 10.71 12.60 -14.48
C ILE A 136 10.40 11.56 -13.40
N ASN A 137 10.09 10.31 -13.78
CA ASN A 137 9.85 9.25 -12.82
C ASN A 137 11.11 8.97 -11.98
N ASP A 138 12.29 8.96 -12.58
CA ASP A 138 13.55 8.74 -11.86
C ASP A 138 13.79 9.81 -10.80
N LYS A 139 13.63 11.09 -11.16
CA LYS A 139 13.71 12.21 -10.19
C LYS A 139 12.71 12.08 -9.04
N ILE A 140 11.49 11.63 -9.33
CA ILE A 140 10.47 11.42 -8.28
C ILE A 140 10.85 10.25 -7.39
N ASN A 141 11.26 9.12 -7.97
CA ASN A 141 11.64 7.93 -7.22
C ASN A 141 12.84 8.21 -6.31
N GLU A 142 13.84 8.97 -6.77
CA GLU A 142 14.98 9.40 -5.97
C GLU A 142 14.55 10.31 -4.80
N ALA A 143 13.66 11.27 -5.07
CA ALA A 143 13.23 12.26 -4.08
C ALA A 143 12.09 11.79 -3.15
N PHE A 144 11.50 10.63 -3.40
CA PHE A 144 10.36 10.07 -2.65
C PHE A 144 10.76 8.82 -1.84
N ILE A 145 11.98 8.81 -1.31
CA ILE A 145 12.49 7.75 -0.44
C ILE A 145 12.32 8.16 1.02
N TYR A 146 11.69 7.29 1.81
CA TYR A 146 11.55 7.48 3.25
C TYR A 146 11.61 6.15 3.98
N ASP A 147 12.07 6.22 5.23
CA ASP A 147 12.13 5.10 6.18
C ASP A 147 11.91 5.65 7.59
N ASP A 148 10.70 5.44 8.10
CA ASP A 148 10.28 5.96 9.41
C ASP A 148 11.07 5.32 10.56
N TYR A 149 11.49 4.06 10.43
CA TYR A 149 12.28 3.37 11.46
C TYR A 149 13.74 3.89 11.51
N ARG A 150 14.35 4.18 10.35
CA ARG A 150 15.66 4.87 10.32
C ARG A 150 15.55 6.28 10.87
N TRP A 151 14.54 7.03 10.44
CA TRP A 151 14.27 8.38 10.95
C TRP A 151 14.07 8.37 12.48
N GLN A 152 13.36 7.38 13.02
CA GLN A 152 13.19 7.19 14.46
C GLN A 152 14.55 7.11 15.18
N LYS A 153 15.43 6.25 14.68
CA LYS A 153 16.74 5.99 15.27
C LYS A 153 17.65 7.21 15.18
N GLU A 154 17.72 7.86 14.02
CA GLU A 154 18.53 9.06 13.77
C GLU A 154 18.10 10.25 14.66
N ASN A 155 16.81 10.34 14.97
CA ASN A 155 16.25 11.41 15.81
C ASN A 155 16.10 11.01 17.28
N ASN A 156 16.63 9.85 17.69
CA ASN A 156 16.55 9.32 19.06
C ASN A 156 15.12 9.27 19.62
N ILE A 157 14.14 8.92 18.78
CA ILE A 157 12.73 8.84 19.15
C ILE A 157 12.45 7.51 19.83
N ILE A 158 11.90 7.57 21.04
CA ILE A 158 11.65 6.41 21.90
C ILE A 158 10.15 6.15 22.00
N ILE A 159 9.73 4.93 21.62
CA ILE A 159 8.35 4.44 21.74
C ILE A 159 8.30 3.54 22.98
N LYS A 160 7.68 4.06 24.05
CA LYS A 160 7.65 3.40 25.38
C LYS A 160 6.43 2.52 25.61
N GLU A 161 5.46 2.61 24.71
CA GLU A 161 4.24 1.85 24.77
C GLU A 161 4.58 0.34 24.87
N PRO A 162 4.04 -0.38 25.88
CA PRO A 162 4.35 -1.79 26.06
C PRO A 162 3.84 -2.60 24.86
N TRP A 163 2.67 -2.26 24.33
CA TRP A 163 1.99 -2.84 23.16
C TRP A 163 2.58 -2.48 21.79
N ARG A 164 3.81 -1.98 21.72
CA ARG A 164 4.40 -1.45 20.48
C ARG A 164 4.60 -2.48 19.35
N ALA A 165 4.64 -3.78 19.66
CA ALA A 165 4.72 -4.82 18.64
C ALA A 165 3.34 -5.42 18.28
N GLU A 166 2.29 -5.13 19.05
CA GLU A 166 0.97 -5.72 18.80
C GLU A 166 0.47 -5.42 17.38
N GLY A 167 0.10 -6.47 16.65
CA GLY A 167 -0.34 -6.43 15.25
C GLY A 167 0.78 -6.62 14.23
N LEU A 168 2.06 -6.65 14.62
CA LEU A 168 3.16 -6.84 13.67
C LEU A 168 3.13 -8.17 12.94
N GLU A 169 2.53 -9.22 13.50
CA GLU A 169 2.32 -10.50 12.85
C GLU A 169 1.50 -10.39 11.55
N LEU A 170 0.71 -9.33 11.41
CA LEU A 170 -0.11 -9.09 10.23
C LEU A 170 0.75 -8.69 9.03
N VAL A 171 1.85 -7.96 9.25
CA VAL A 171 2.84 -7.58 8.21
C VAL A 171 4.07 -8.48 8.18
N LEU A 172 4.42 -9.11 9.30
CA LEU A 172 5.52 -10.07 9.46
C LEU A 172 4.93 -11.47 9.70
N TYR A 173 4.31 -12.03 8.66
CA TYR A 173 3.55 -13.27 8.73
C TYR A 173 4.38 -14.55 8.61
N LYS A 174 5.61 -14.47 8.11
CA LYS A 174 6.50 -15.61 7.85
C LYS A 174 7.70 -15.58 8.79
N CYS A 175 7.93 -16.68 9.50
CA CYS A 175 9.04 -16.82 10.42
C CYS A 175 10.38 -16.91 9.66
N PRO A 176 11.39 -16.10 9.98
CA PRO A 176 12.68 -16.13 9.28
C PRO A 176 13.54 -17.32 9.69
N ALA A 177 13.30 -17.89 10.88
CA ALA A 177 14.03 -19.04 11.41
C ALA A 177 13.53 -20.38 10.86
N CYS A 178 12.21 -20.64 10.88
CA CYS A 178 11.65 -21.93 10.46
C CYS A 178 10.82 -21.87 9.16
N LYS A 179 10.67 -20.68 8.56
CA LYS A 179 9.94 -20.42 7.30
C LYS A 179 8.43 -20.66 7.34
N THR A 180 7.88 -21.08 8.47
CA THR A 180 6.44 -21.28 8.66
C THR A 180 5.68 -19.95 8.56
N GLU A 181 4.59 -19.96 7.79
CA GLU A 181 3.65 -18.84 7.62
C GLU A 181 2.48 -18.94 8.62
N ALA A 182 1.79 -17.83 8.89
CA ALA A 182 0.57 -17.77 9.72
C ALA A 182 0.73 -18.31 11.17
N LYS A 183 1.97 -18.45 11.64
CA LYS A 183 2.32 -18.86 13.02
C LYS A 183 3.07 -17.78 13.78
N MET A 184 3.00 -16.54 13.31
CA MET A 184 3.55 -15.40 14.04
C MET A 184 2.46 -14.83 14.97
N SER A 185 2.83 -14.50 16.19
CA SER A 185 1.95 -13.93 17.20
C SER A 185 2.66 -12.77 17.91
N THR A 186 1.90 -11.79 18.39
CA THR A 186 2.46 -10.66 19.14
C THR A 186 1.76 -10.46 20.47
N ILE A 187 2.55 -10.11 21.47
CA ILE A 187 2.08 -9.69 22.80
C ILE A 187 3.02 -8.59 23.26
N ASP A 188 2.46 -7.46 23.66
CA ASP A 188 3.21 -6.28 24.06
C ASP A 188 4.23 -5.84 23.00
N HIS A 189 5.51 -6.12 23.26
CA HIS A 189 6.66 -5.74 22.46
C HIS A 189 7.37 -6.95 21.85
N LEU A 190 6.81 -8.13 22.05
CA LEU A 190 7.35 -9.39 21.59
C LEU A 190 6.59 -9.87 20.35
N ILE A 191 7.34 -10.45 19.44
CA ILE A 191 6.87 -11.15 18.24
C ILE A 191 7.40 -12.57 18.37
N THR A 192 6.54 -13.58 18.39
CA THR A 192 6.90 -14.98 18.63
C THR A 192 6.41 -15.85 17.49
N CYS A 193 7.20 -16.84 17.10
CA CYS A 193 6.74 -17.88 16.19
C CYS A 193 6.20 -19.07 17.00
N ASP A 194 4.90 -19.33 16.89
CA ASP A 194 4.21 -20.43 17.57
C ASP A 194 4.63 -21.83 17.04
N SER A 195 5.37 -21.89 15.93
CA SER A 195 5.86 -23.15 15.36
C SER A 195 7.24 -23.56 15.87
N CYS A 196 8.14 -22.60 16.11
CA CYS A 196 9.53 -22.90 16.56
C CYS A 196 9.89 -22.23 17.89
N ASN A 197 8.96 -21.49 18.48
CA ASN A 197 9.09 -20.75 19.75
C ASN A 197 10.20 -19.69 19.77
N LYS A 198 10.76 -19.32 18.62
CA LYS A 198 11.70 -18.20 18.56
C LYS A 198 10.94 -16.88 18.73
N SER A 199 11.50 -15.97 19.53
CA SER A 199 10.92 -14.66 19.82
C SER A 199 11.89 -13.52 19.52
N TRP A 200 11.34 -12.45 18.96
CA TRP A 200 12.00 -11.18 18.70
C TRP A 200 11.33 -10.10 19.55
N GLN A 201 12.12 -9.14 20.01
CA GLN A 201 11.68 -7.97 20.72
C GLN A 201 11.77 -6.75 19.80
N LEU A 202 10.69 -5.98 19.71
CA LEU A 202 10.73 -4.62 19.20
C LEU A 202 11.25 -3.70 20.30
N ASN A 203 12.43 -3.14 20.11
CA ASN A 203 13.08 -2.23 21.03
C ASN A 203 12.42 -0.85 21.01
N LEU A 204 12.74 -0.04 22.02
CA LEU A 204 12.16 1.29 22.16
C LEU A 204 12.60 2.25 21.04
N ASP A 205 13.75 1.98 20.41
CA ASP A 205 14.31 2.74 19.29
C ASP A 205 13.80 2.27 17.91
N GLY A 206 12.90 1.27 17.88
CA GLY A 206 12.34 0.71 16.66
C GLY A 206 13.13 -0.45 16.05
N SER A 207 14.28 -0.81 16.61
CA SER A 207 15.05 -1.98 16.17
C SER A 207 14.44 -3.30 16.64
N LEU A 208 14.72 -4.38 15.92
CA LEU A 208 14.40 -5.75 16.32
C LEU A 208 15.64 -6.44 16.89
N SER A 209 15.46 -7.25 17.92
CA SER A 209 16.52 -8.10 18.46
C SER A 209 15.96 -9.37 19.10
N VAL A 210 16.70 -10.47 19.02
CA VAL A 210 16.42 -11.66 19.83
C VAL A 210 17.11 -11.55 21.20
N LEU A 211 16.53 -12.17 22.23
CA LEU A 211 17.17 -12.22 23.56
C LEU A 211 18.40 -13.13 23.57
N ASN A 212 18.35 -14.22 22.79
CA ASN A 212 19.42 -15.21 22.71
C ASN A 212 19.63 -15.64 21.25
N GLY A 213 20.90 -15.65 20.81
CA GLY A 213 21.30 -16.06 19.46
C GLY A 213 21.37 -14.92 18.46
N ASN A 214 21.30 -15.27 17.17
CA ASN A 214 21.43 -14.31 16.08
C ASN A 214 20.07 -13.69 15.73
N THR A 215 20.07 -12.36 15.64
CA THR A 215 18.96 -11.57 15.10
C THR A 215 19.07 -11.58 13.58
N GLU A 216 18.13 -12.22 12.88
CA GLU A 216 18.10 -12.27 11.41
C GLU A 216 17.93 -10.90 10.77
N PHE A 217 17.05 -10.09 11.35
CA PHE A 217 16.72 -8.76 10.88
C PHE A 217 16.66 -7.81 12.07
N SER A 218 17.61 -6.87 12.15
CA SER A 218 17.58 -5.80 13.16
C SER A 218 16.69 -4.62 12.77
N HIS A 219 16.38 -4.51 11.48
CA HIS A 219 15.52 -3.48 10.90
C HIS A 219 14.25 -4.14 10.39
N LEU A 220 13.09 -3.70 10.88
CA LEU A 220 11.81 -4.32 10.57
C LEU A 220 11.48 -4.36 9.07
N PRO A 221 11.71 -3.29 8.29
CA PRO A 221 11.55 -3.33 6.85
C PRO A 221 12.37 -4.41 6.13
N ASP A 222 13.52 -4.81 6.66
CA ASP A 222 14.34 -5.86 6.02
C ASP A 222 13.65 -7.24 6.12
N TRP A 223 12.99 -7.53 7.24
CA TRP A 223 12.15 -8.73 7.36
C TRP A 223 10.98 -8.65 6.38
N TYR A 224 10.32 -7.49 6.29
CA TYR A 224 9.21 -7.29 5.35
C TYR A 224 9.63 -7.56 3.89
N GLU A 225 10.75 -7.01 3.44
CA GLU A 225 11.28 -7.23 2.08
C GLU A 225 11.82 -8.65 1.87
N TRP A 226 12.35 -9.30 2.92
CA TRP A 226 12.69 -10.73 2.84
C TRP A 226 11.45 -11.60 2.53
N GLN A 227 10.28 -11.29 3.11
CA GLN A 227 9.05 -12.02 2.80
C GLN A 227 8.61 -11.81 1.35
N ARG A 228 8.76 -10.59 0.82
CA ARG A 228 8.52 -10.30 -0.60
C ARG A 228 9.42 -11.16 -1.49
N GLU A 229 10.70 -11.27 -1.15
CA GLU A 229 11.66 -12.10 -1.87
C GLU A 229 11.26 -13.59 -1.85
N GLU A 230 10.77 -14.10 -0.72
CA GLU A 230 10.25 -15.47 -0.65
C GLU A 230 9.05 -15.69 -1.58
N VAL A 231 8.13 -14.72 -1.65
CA VAL A 231 6.99 -14.79 -2.59
C VAL A 231 7.46 -14.73 -4.05
N ARG A 232 8.47 -13.91 -4.36
CA ARG A 232 9.09 -13.89 -5.71
C ARG A 232 9.61 -15.26 -6.08
N LYS A 233 10.35 -15.93 -5.19
CA LYS A 233 10.86 -17.29 -5.43
C LYS A 233 9.74 -18.29 -5.69
N GLU A 234 8.63 -18.22 -4.94
CA GLU A 234 7.45 -19.07 -5.17
C GLU A 234 6.83 -18.84 -6.57
N ILE A 235 6.79 -17.58 -7.04
CA ILE A 235 6.30 -17.23 -8.39
C ILE A 235 7.23 -17.77 -9.48
N GLU A 236 8.55 -17.54 -9.34
CA GLU A 236 9.57 -17.99 -10.29
C GLU A 236 9.62 -19.53 -10.38
N ALA A 237 9.46 -20.21 -9.24
CA ALA A 237 9.37 -21.67 -9.15
C ALA A 237 8.00 -22.22 -9.61
N LYS A 238 7.02 -21.36 -9.91
CA LYS A 238 5.64 -21.70 -10.26
C LYS A 238 4.89 -22.50 -9.19
N THR A 239 5.23 -22.27 -7.92
CA THR A 239 4.60 -22.93 -6.76
C THR A 239 3.67 -22.01 -5.97
N TYR A 240 3.64 -20.71 -6.28
CA TYR A 240 2.76 -19.75 -5.62
C TYR A 240 1.27 -20.09 -5.84
N TYR A 241 0.51 -20.15 -4.74
CA TYR A 241 -0.93 -20.32 -4.73
C TYR A 241 -1.54 -19.67 -3.48
N PHE A 242 -2.71 -19.06 -3.61
CA PHE A 242 -3.45 -18.44 -2.52
C PHE A 242 -4.95 -18.67 -2.72
N GLU A 243 -5.61 -19.34 -1.78
CA GLU A 243 -7.05 -19.62 -1.83
C GLU A 243 -7.67 -19.52 -0.43
N HIS A 244 -8.70 -18.69 -0.29
CA HIS A 244 -9.43 -18.55 0.97
C HIS A 244 -10.91 -18.26 0.76
N ASP A 245 -11.71 -18.66 1.75
CA ASP A 245 -13.10 -18.27 1.85
C ASP A 245 -13.20 -16.81 2.33
N VAL A 246 -14.04 -16.02 1.66
CA VAL A 246 -14.13 -14.57 1.85
C VAL A 246 -15.58 -14.08 1.82
N LYS A 247 -15.84 -13.02 2.59
CA LYS A 247 -17.02 -12.18 2.43
C LYS A 247 -16.79 -11.15 1.34
N ILE A 248 -17.69 -11.08 0.37
CA ILE A 248 -17.55 -10.26 -0.81
C ILE A 248 -18.41 -9.00 -0.66
N ASN A 249 -17.76 -7.85 -0.71
CA ASN A 249 -18.39 -6.54 -0.56
C ASN A 249 -18.12 -5.69 -1.81
N SER A 250 -19.17 -5.03 -2.28
CA SER A 250 -19.13 -4.09 -3.39
C SER A 250 -19.12 -2.66 -2.87
N LEU A 251 -18.29 -1.81 -3.45
CA LEU A 251 -18.23 -0.37 -3.20
C LEU A 251 -18.46 0.39 -4.52
N PRO A 252 -19.73 0.56 -4.94
CA PRO A 252 -20.08 1.19 -6.22
C PRO A 252 -19.93 2.70 -6.17
N ASN A 253 -20.01 3.32 -4.99
CA ASN A 253 -19.92 4.76 -4.81
C ASN A 253 -19.56 5.11 -3.35
N SER A 254 -19.51 6.41 -3.06
CA SER A 254 -19.19 6.99 -1.75
C SER A 254 -20.22 6.71 -0.65
N LYS A 255 -21.37 6.09 -0.94
CA LYS A 255 -22.41 5.79 0.06
C LYS A 255 -22.03 4.62 0.98
N GLY A 256 -21.08 3.78 0.59
CA GLY A 256 -20.58 2.68 1.42
C GLY A 256 -20.70 1.31 0.77
N PHE A 257 -20.45 0.29 1.60
CA PHE A 257 -20.34 -1.10 1.18
C PHE A 257 -21.70 -1.79 1.10
N TYR A 258 -21.83 -2.64 0.08
CA TYR A 258 -22.93 -3.59 -0.06
C TYR A 258 -22.33 -5.00 0.00
N GLN A 259 -22.72 -5.80 0.98
CA GLN A 259 -22.34 -7.21 0.98
C GLN A 259 -23.13 -7.92 -0.12
N ILE A 260 -22.43 -8.48 -1.10
CA ILE A 260 -23.04 -9.08 -2.29
C ILE A 260 -22.96 -10.60 -2.29
N GLY A 261 -22.24 -11.20 -1.34
CA GLY A 261 -22.15 -12.65 -1.22
C GLY A 261 -20.96 -13.12 -0.40
N GLU A 262 -20.76 -14.43 -0.45
CA GLU A 262 -19.60 -15.13 0.11
C GLU A 262 -19.07 -16.09 -0.96
N GLY A 263 -17.80 -16.47 -0.86
CA GLY A 263 -17.19 -17.32 -1.87
C GLY A 263 -15.71 -17.54 -1.67
N LYS A 264 -15.05 -18.01 -2.73
CA LYS A 264 -13.62 -18.28 -2.75
C LYS A 264 -12.88 -17.20 -3.53
N LEU A 265 -11.85 -16.63 -2.91
CA LEU A 265 -10.84 -15.82 -3.59
C LEU A 265 -9.63 -16.71 -3.86
N ILE A 266 -9.28 -16.82 -5.13
CA ILE A 266 -8.08 -17.52 -5.62
C ILE A 266 -7.16 -16.48 -6.26
N HIS A 267 -5.87 -16.55 -5.95
CA HIS A 267 -4.83 -15.83 -6.66
C HIS A 267 -3.65 -16.76 -6.95
N ASP A 268 -3.35 -16.93 -8.23
CA ASP A 268 -2.25 -17.76 -8.73
C ASP A 268 -1.50 -17.01 -9.86
N LEU A 269 -0.70 -17.72 -10.67
CA LEU A 269 0.03 -17.13 -11.80
C LEU A 269 -0.87 -16.51 -12.88
N ASN A 270 -2.16 -16.83 -12.91
CA ASN A 270 -3.16 -16.30 -13.83
C ASN A 270 -3.92 -15.08 -13.24
N GLY A 271 -3.54 -14.62 -12.05
CA GLY A 271 -4.14 -13.47 -11.38
C GLY A 271 -5.30 -13.88 -10.47
N PHE A 272 -6.27 -12.99 -10.31
CA PHE A 272 -7.41 -13.21 -9.43
C PHE A 272 -8.52 -14.00 -10.12
N LYS A 273 -9.08 -14.96 -9.40
CA LYS A 273 -10.35 -15.61 -9.70
C LYS A 273 -11.21 -15.65 -8.43
N ILE A 274 -12.38 -15.05 -8.48
CA ILE A 274 -13.34 -15.05 -7.40
C ILE A 274 -14.57 -15.81 -7.89
N VAL A 275 -14.98 -16.82 -7.12
CA VAL A 275 -16.24 -17.53 -7.34
C VAL A 275 -17.10 -17.28 -6.11
N GLY A 276 -18.20 -16.55 -6.31
CA GLY A 276 -19.09 -16.12 -5.23
C GLY A 276 -20.54 -16.49 -5.49
N ALA A 277 -21.31 -16.51 -4.41
CA ALA A 277 -22.76 -16.63 -4.45
C ALA A 277 -23.41 -15.63 -3.50
N GLY A 278 -24.52 -15.03 -3.93
CA GLY A 278 -25.31 -14.13 -3.10
C GLY A 278 -26.64 -13.77 -3.76
N ASN A 279 -27.66 -13.52 -2.95
CA ASN A 279 -29.03 -13.22 -3.41
C ASN A 279 -29.63 -14.27 -4.39
N GLY A 280 -29.22 -15.54 -4.26
CA GLY A 280 -29.69 -16.63 -5.12
C GLY A 280 -28.96 -16.75 -6.47
N GLU A 281 -27.99 -15.88 -6.74
CA GLU A 281 -27.18 -15.90 -7.97
C GLU A 281 -25.73 -16.27 -7.67
N THR A 282 -25.06 -16.87 -8.66
CA THR A 282 -23.62 -17.11 -8.62
C THR A 282 -22.94 -16.12 -9.57
N PHE A 283 -21.73 -15.70 -9.22
CA PHE A 283 -20.95 -14.83 -10.07
C PHE A 283 -19.48 -15.21 -10.03
N GLU A 284 -18.79 -14.88 -11.12
CA GLU A 284 -17.35 -15.06 -11.26
C GLU A 284 -16.71 -13.72 -11.61
N LEU A 285 -15.68 -13.33 -10.86
CA LEU A 285 -14.83 -12.18 -11.20
C LEU A 285 -13.43 -12.68 -11.50
N LYS A 286 -12.89 -12.26 -12.64
CA LYS A 286 -11.49 -12.48 -12.99
C LYS A 286 -10.76 -11.17 -13.10
N GLN A 287 -9.50 -11.18 -12.70
CA GLN A 287 -8.60 -10.08 -12.99
C GLN A 287 -7.22 -10.63 -13.35
N GLU A 288 -6.73 -10.30 -14.55
CA GLU A 288 -5.43 -10.73 -15.02
C GLU A 288 -4.30 -9.99 -14.29
N PRO A 289 -3.11 -10.59 -14.15
CA PRO A 289 -2.01 -9.99 -13.39
C PRO A 289 -1.57 -8.61 -13.90
N LEU A 290 -1.65 -8.36 -15.21
CA LEU A 290 -1.21 -7.11 -15.81
C LEU A 290 -2.27 -5.99 -15.76
N GLU A 291 -3.49 -6.28 -15.26
CA GLU A 291 -4.54 -5.26 -15.14
C GLU A 291 -4.32 -4.31 -13.96
N ASN A 292 -3.66 -4.77 -12.87
CA ASN A 292 -3.28 -3.94 -11.74
C ASN A 292 -1.85 -4.26 -11.29
N TYR A 293 -1.01 -3.22 -11.18
CA TYR A 293 0.36 -3.38 -10.67
C TYR A 293 0.43 -3.63 -9.16
N SER A 294 -0.69 -3.45 -8.44
CA SER A 294 -0.77 -3.65 -7.00
C SER A 294 -2.22 -3.75 -6.51
N VAL A 295 -2.39 -4.08 -5.23
CA VAL A 295 -3.69 -4.14 -4.53
C VAL A 295 -3.64 -3.35 -3.23
N HIS A 296 -4.83 -2.97 -2.75
CA HIS A 296 -5.00 -2.34 -1.44
C HIS A 296 -5.36 -3.40 -0.41
N VAL A 297 -4.68 -3.39 0.73
CA VAL A 297 -4.89 -4.33 1.83
C VAL A 297 -5.23 -3.59 3.12
N GLU A 298 -5.97 -4.29 3.98
CA GLU A 298 -6.41 -3.84 5.30
C GLU A 298 -6.19 -4.97 6.29
N TYR A 299 -5.79 -4.66 7.53
CA TYR A 299 -5.49 -5.69 8.54
C TYR A 299 -6.60 -5.91 9.58
N ASN A 300 -7.58 -5.00 9.65
CA ASN A 300 -8.82 -5.18 10.41
C ASN A 300 -9.84 -4.07 10.06
N TYR A 301 -10.39 -4.10 8.85
CA TYR A 301 -11.14 -2.96 8.32
C TYR A 301 -12.48 -2.75 9.02
N PHE A 302 -12.54 -1.82 9.98
CA PHE A 302 -13.73 -1.56 10.82
C PHE A 302 -14.29 -2.85 11.47
N GLY A 303 -13.41 -3.74 11.92
CA GLY A 303 -13.82 -5.00 12.56
C GLY A 303 -14.25 -6.10 11.59
N ARG A 304 -14.09 -5.93 10.27
CA ARG A 304 -14.42 -6.95 9.26
C ARG A 304 -13.31 -8.00 9.04
N GLY A 305 -12.21 -7.91 9.78
CA GLY A 305 -11.03 -8.74 9.57
C GLY A 305 -10.08 -8.18 8.50
N SER A 306 -9.11 -8.99 8.12
CA SER A 306 -8.16 -8.67 7.06
C SER A 306 -8.88 -8.60 5.72
N GLY A 307 -8.49 -7.66 4.88
CA GLY A 307 -9.15 -7.38 3.62
C GLY A 307 -8.18 -7.12 2.49
N VAL A 308 -8.57 -7.52 1.29
CA VAL A 308 -7.94 -7.10 0.03
C VAL A 308 -8.99 -6.48 -0.87
N SER A 309 -8.60 -5.49 -1.66
CA SER A 309 -9.50 -4.88 -2.63
C SER A 309 -8.81 -4.55 -3.94
N PHE A 310 -9.60 -4.67 -5.00
CA PHE A 310 -9.27 -4.20 -6.33
C PHE A 310 -10.50 -3.58 -6.98
N SER A 311 -10.24 -2.64 -7.90
CA SER A 311 -11.28 -2.01 -8.69
C SER A 311 -11.31 -2.66 -10.08
N LYS A 312 -12.53 -2.94 -10.56
CA LYS A 312 -12.79 -3.38 -11.93
C LYS A 312 -13.97 -2.57 -12.46
N ASP A 313 -13.82 -2.04 -13.66
CA ASP A 313 -14.79 -1.14 -14.29
C ASP A 313 -15.15 0.04 -13.36
N ASN A 314 -16.43 0.21 -13.03
CA ASN A 314 -16.94 1.24 -12.13
C ASN A 314 -17.17 0.75 -10.70
N GLU A 315 -16.68 -0.44 -10.34
CA GLU A 315 -16.89 -1.07 -9.04
C GLU A 315 -15.56 -1.19 -8.28
N THR A 316 -15.61 -1.26 -6.95
CA THR A 316 -14.46 -1.74 -6.15
C THR A 316 -14.93 -2.86 -5.27
N TYR A 317 -14.28 -4.02 -5.42
CA TYR A 317 -14.61 -5.20 -4.65
C TYR A 317 -13.64 -5.32 -3.48
N TYR A 318 -14.20 -5.62 -2.31
CA TYR A 318 -13.47 -5.90 -1.09
C TYR A 318 -13.77 -7.32 -0.64
N PHE A 319 -12.72 -8.05 -0.32
CA PHE A 319 -12.78 -9.44 0.12
C PHE A 319 -12.21 -9.51 1.52
N PHE A 320 -13.05 -9.88 2.48
CA PHE A 320 -12.67 -9.92 3.88
C PHE A 320 -12.68 -11.33 4.44
N SER A 321 -11.74 -11.63 5.32
CA SER A 321 -11.72 -12.85 6.13
C SER A 321 -11.16 -12.58 7.53
N HIS A 322 -11.61 -13.38 8.49
CA HIS A 322 -11.10 -13.39 9.86
C HIS A 322 -10.10 -14.54 10.11
N GLU A 323 -9.85 -15.38 9.10
CA GLU A 323 -8.86 -16.45 9.18
C GLU A 323 -7.45 -15.87 9.34
N LYS A 324 -6.65 -16.47 10.23
CA LYS A 324 -5.24 -16.06 10.43
C LYS A 324 -4.39 -16.36 9.20
N GLU A 325 -4.78 -17.39 8.46
CA GLU A 325 -4.16 -17.84 7.23
C GLU A 325 -4.48 -16.93 6.03
N PHE A 326 -5.45 -16.00 6.14
CA PHE A 326 -5.73 -15.01 5.09
C PHE A 326 -4.68 -13.90 5.08
N LEU A 327 -3.48 -14.26 4.62
CA LEU A 327 -2.27 -13.44 4.65
C LEU A 327 -2.29 -12.35 3.56
N VAL A 328 -3.03 -11.28 3.79
CA VAL A 328 -3.18 -10.18 2.81
C VAL A 328 -1.84 -9.51 2.44
N THR A 329 -0.84 -9.51 3.33
CA THR A 329 0.51 -9.05 2.97
C THR A 329 1.20 -9.95 1.95
N LYS A 330 1.07 -11.28 2.08
CA LYS A 330 1.57 -12.26 1.09
C LYS A 330 0.94 -12.00 -0.27
N LEU A 331 -0.39 -11.86 -0.28
CA LEU A 331 -1.14 -11.58 -1.50
C LEU A 331 -0.72 -10.25 -2.14
N HIS A 332 -0.52 -9.20 -1.33
CA HIS A 332 0.00 -7.92 -1.80
C HIS A 332 1.37 -8.06 -2.50
N PHE A 333 2.32 -8.78 -1.90
CA PHE A 333 3.60 -9.07 -2.54
C PHE A 333 3.42 -9.83 -3.84
N ALA A 334 2.55 -10.84 -3.84
CA ALA A 334 2.35 -11.68 -5.00
C ALA A 334 1.83 -10.90 -6.20
N VAL A 335 0.88 -9.96 -6.01
CA VAL A 335 0.39 -9.11 -7.09
C VAL A 335 1.52 -8.27 -7.69
N GLU A 336 2.33 -7.62 -6.86
CA GLU A 336 3.41 -6.74 -7.35
C GLU A 336 4.52 -7.52 -8.05
N GLU A 337 4.96 -8.63 -7.47
CA GLU A 337 6.02 -9.44 -8.03
C GLU A 337 5.55 -10.18 -9.30
N LEU A 338 4.29 -10.63 -9.36
CA LEU A 338 3.73 -11.23 -10.56
C LEU A 338 3.60 -10.21 -11.69
N TYR A 339 3.19 -8.96 -11.40
CA TYR A 339 3.16 -7.88 -12.39
C TYR A 339 4.55 -7.60 -12.97
N LYS A 340 5.57 -7.50 -12.10
CA LYS A 340 6.98 -7.31 -12.50
C LYS A 340 7.47 -8.47 -13.37
N TYR A 341 7.26 -9.70 -12.91
CA TYR A 341 7.67 -10.93 -13.60
C TYR A 341 7.09 -11.00 -15.02
N LEU A 342 5.80 -10.75 -15.17
CA LEU A 342 5.12 -10.82 -16.46
C LEU A 342 5.43 -9.63 -17.38
N THR A 343 5.65 -8.44 -16.81
CA THR A 343 6.08 -7.27 -17.59
C THR A 343 7.47 -7.50 -18.17
N LYS A 344 8.41 -8.02 -17.38
CA LYS A 344 9.75 -8.39 -17.85
C LYS A 344 9.67 -9.43 -18.97
N ALA A 345 8.92 -10.52 -18.77
CA ALA A 345 8.74 -11.55 -19.79
C ALA A 345 8.09 -11.02 -21.08
N LYS A 346 7.17 -10.05 -20.98
CA LYS A 346 6.55 -9.40 -22.14
C LYS A 346 7.54 -8.55 -22.94
N ILE A 347 8.42 -7.80 -22.25
CA ILE A 347 9.48 -6.99 -22.87
C ILE A 347 10.51 -7.88 -23.57
N GLU A 348 10.96 -8.95 -22.91
CA GLU A 348 11.92 -9.90 -23.48
C GLU A 348 11.37 -10.57 -24.75
N LYS A 349 10.10 -10.98 -24.74
CA LYS A 349 9.41 -11.53 -25.93
C LYS A 349 9.24 -10.53 -27.08
N SER A 350 9.10 -9.24 -26.77
CA SER A 350 8.99 -8.22 -27.83
C SER A 350 10.34 -7.94 -28.46
N ASN A 351 11.41 -7.90 -27.66
CA ASN A 351 12.78 -7.72 -28.14
C ASN A 351 13.31 -8.95 -28.90
N SER A 352 12.82 -10.16 -28.63
CA SER A 352 13.20 -11.36 -29.39
C SER A 352 12.49 -11.49 -30.74
N ASN A 353 11.39 -10.75 -30.93
CA ASN A 353 10.57 -10.75 -32.15
C ASN A 353 10.84 -9.52 -33.05
N SER A 354 11.64 -8.57 -32.59
CA SER A 354 12.16 -7.41 -33.35
C SER A 354 13.57 -7.70 -33.84
#